data_AF-A0A2M9E2G4-F1
#
_entry.id   AF-A0A2M9E2G4-F1
#
_cell.length_a   1.000
_cell.length_b   1.000
_cell.length_c   1.000
_cell.angle_alpha   90.00
_cell.angle_beta   90.00
_cell.angle_gamma   90.00
#
_symmetry.space_group_name_H-M   'P 1'
#
loop_
_entity.id
_entity.type
_entity.pdbx_description
1 polymer ?
#
loop_
_entity_poly.entity_id
_entity_poly.type
_entity_poly.pdbx_seq_one_letter_code
_entity_poly.pdbx_strand_id
1 'polypeptide(L)'
;MLVALAGLASMAQARQPAPVATTAPTAAGIAPLDADEWNRFVVAIDALRGCVERSRDRRTPAQAVATLQALGLAGEMRAQALLLLPAQAPSRAALAAAADDAQAIMRSFQAISGWEPTRPIEQARALAYVYHFEAQATAGACLPSADFLSNYHKALS
;
A
#
# COMPACT_ATOMS: atom_id res chain seq x y z
N MET A 1 37.27 -47.39 41.15
CA MET A 1 38.23 -46.78 40.20
C MET A 1 37.87 -47.32 38.81
N LEU A 2 37.62 -46.42 37.83
CA LEU A 2 37.01 -46.67 36.50
C LEU A 2 35.51 -47.07 36.57
N VAL A 3 34.56 -46.60 35.75
CA VAL A 3 34.49 -46.20 34.33
C VAL A 3 33.39 -45.12 34.13
N ALA A 4 33.59 -44.28 33.12
CA ALA A 4 32.72 -43.21 32.62
C ALA A 4 31.33 -43.67 32.12
N LEU A 5 30.41 -42.72 31.94
CA LEU A 5 29.59 -42.62 30.71
C LEU A 5 28.87 -41.26 30.66
N ALA A 6 29.39 -40.42 29.77
CA ALA A 6 28.77 -39.20 29.30
C ALA A 6 27.53 -39.55 28.45
N GLY A 7 26.36 -39.09 28.87
CA GLY A 7 25.16 -39.05 28.05
C GLY A 7 25.00 -37.65 27.46
N LEU A 8 25.58 -37.43 26.28
CA LEU A 8 25.41 -36.21 25.50
C LEU A 8 23.95 -36.09 25.02
N ALA A 9 23.15 -35.30 25.72
CA ALA A 9 21.95 -34.72 25.14
C ALA A 9 22.40 -33.58 24.21
N SER A 10 22.73 -33.93 22.97
CA SER A 10 22.90 -32.95 21.89
C SER A 10 21.54 -32.30 21.64
N MET A 11 21.28 -31.17 22.32
CA MET A 11 20.25 -30.25 21.87
C MET A 11 20.72 -29.70 20.54
N ALA A 12 20.25 -30.32 19.46
CA ALA A 12 20.28 -29.73 18.14
C ALA A 12 19.49 -28.42 18.26
N GLN A 13 20.21 -27.32 18.52
CA GLN A 13 19.71 -25.98 18.29
C GLN A 13 19.35 -25.94 16.81
N ALA A 14 18.06 -26.10 16.53
CA ALA A 14 17.49 -25.71 15.26
C ALA A 14 17.95 -24.26 15.06
N ARG A 15 18.88 -24.05 14.11
CA ARG A 15 19.31 -22.71 13.72
C ARG A 15 18.03 -21.97 13.37
N GLN A 16 17.59 -21.08 14.26
CA GLN A 16 16.58 -20.10 13.91
C GLN A 16 17.08 -19.44 12.63
N PRO A 17 16.31 -19.45 11.53
CA PRO A 17 16.71 -18.70 10.35
C PRO A 17 16.98 -17.28 10.82
N ALA A 18 18.20 -16.80 10.56
CA ALA A 18 18.58 -15.44 10.91
C ALA A 18 17.46 -14.51 10.42
N PRO A 19 17.02 -13.54 11.23
CA PRO A 19 16.06 -12.55 10.75
C PRO A 19 16.66 -11.98 9.46
N VAL A 20 15.93 -12.12 8.36
CA VAL A 20 16.32 -11.53 7.08
C VAL A 20 16.46 -10.05 7.38
N ALA A 21 17.69 -9.57 7.47
CA ALA A 21 17.94 -8.15 7.65
C ALA A 21 17.21 -7.47 6.51
N THR A 22 16.16 -6.73 6.83
CA THR A 22 15.43 -5.95 5.84
C THR A 22 16.39 -4.84 5.44
N THR A 23 17.18 -5.10 4.41
CA THR A 23 18.12 -4.12 3.88
C THR A 23 17.32 -2.90 3.49
N ALA A 24 17.79 -1.73 3.92
CA ALA A 24 17.17 -0.47 3.53
C ALA A 24 17.03 -0.42 1.99
N PRO A 25 15.92 0.13 1.45
CA PRO A 25 15.72 0.22 0.02
C PRO A 25 16.89 0.90 -0.69
N THR A 26 17.23 0.44 -1.88
CA THR A 26 18.23 1.11 -2.73
C THR A 26 17.65 2.38 -3.33
N ALA A 27 18.50 3.35 -3.69
CA ALA A 27 18.08 4.59 -4.37
C ALA A 27 17.22 4.31 -5.62
N ALA A 28 17.59 3.32 -6.44
CA ALA A 28 16.80 2.90 -7.60
C ALA A 28 15.46 2.24 -7.24
N GLY A 29 15.36 1.66 -6.04
CA GLY A 29 14.15 1.06 -5.51
C GLY A 29 13.13 2.07 -5.00
N ILE A 30 13.57 3.30 -4.68
CA ILE A 30 12.73 4.39 -4.12
C ILE A 30 12.57 5.60 -5.06
N ALA A 31 13.37 5.68 -6.12
CA ALA A 31 13.23 6.71 -7.15
C ALA A 31 11.77 6.78 -7.65
N PRO A 32 11.21 7.99 -7.84
CA PRO A 32 11.91 9.28 -7.93
C PRO A 32 12.15 9.98 -6.58
N LEU A 33 11.83 9.35 -5.45
CA LEU A 33 12.09 9.91 -4.14
C LEU A 33 13.57 9.72 -3.76
N ASP A 34 14.13 10.70 -3.05
CA ASP A 34 15.37 10.49 -2.31
C ASP A 34 15.10 9.75 -0.98
N ALA A 35 16.16 9.47 -0.20
CA ALA A 35 16.04 8.71 1.03
C ALA A 35 15.21 9.42 2.12
N ASP A 36 15.30 10.75 2.22
CA ASP A 36 14.59 11.52 3.24
C ASP A 36 13.12 11.71 2.86
N GLU A 37 12.84 11.97 1.59
CA GLU A 37 11.50 11.97 1.01
C GLU A 37 10.83 10.60 1.16
N TRP A 38 11.55 9.51 0.87
CA TRP A 38 11.05 8.15 1.07
C TRP A 38 10.66 7.89 2.53
N ASN A 39 11.53 8.24 3.48
CA ASN A 39 11.25 8.04 4.90
C ASN A 39 10.02 8.84 5.35
N ARG A 40 9.92 10.12 4.95
CA ARG A 40 8.74 10.95 5.24
C ARG A 40 7.49 10.38 4.59
N PHE A 41 7.59 9.86 3.37
CA PHE A 41 6.47 9.30 2.64
C PHE A 41 5.92 8.04 3.32
N VAL A 42 6.78 7.09 3.70
CA VAL A 42 6.37 5.86 4.40
C VAL A 42 5.72 6.19 5.75
N VAL A 43 6.31 7.09 6.53
CA VAL A 43 5.72 7.54 7.80
C VAL A 43 4.36 8.21 7.58
N ALA A 44 4.23 9.03 6.54
CA ALA A 44 2.98 9.70 6.21
C ALA A 44 1.88 8.73 5.73
N ILE A 45 2.24 7.71 4.94
CA ILE A 45 1.33 6.60 4.56
C ILE A 45 0.86 5.88 5.82
N ASP A 46 1.76 5.52 6.73
CA ASP A 46 1.44 4.81 7.97
C ASP A 46 0.51 5.61 8.88
N ALA A 47 0.74 6.91 9.01
CA ALA A 47 -0.13 7.80 9.77
C ALA A 47 -1.53 7.88 9.16
N LEU A 48 -1.64 8.02 7.83
CA LEU A 48 -2.92 8.07 7.13
C LEU A 48 -3.68 6.75 7.24
N ARG A 49 -2.97 5.62 7.02
CA ARG A 49 -3.49 4.26 7.24
C ARG A 49 -4.09 4.11 8.62
N GLY A 50 -3.33 4.46 9.67
CA GLY A 50 -3.80 4.33 11.04
C GLY A 50 -5.07 5.14 11.32
N CYS A 51 -5.22 6.33 10.72
CA CYS A 51 -6.46 7.09 10.81
C CYS A 51 -7.61 6.39 10.08
N VAL A 52 -7.40 6.02 8.81
CA VAL A 52 -8.42 5.42 7.95
C VAL A 52 -8.92 4.11 8.54
N GLU A 53 -8.03 3.24 8.98
CA GLU A 53 -8.40 1.96 9.59
C GLU A 53 -9.28 2.13 10.83
N ARG A 54 -8.96 3.09 11.72
CA ARG A 54 -9.82 3.43 12.86
C ARG A 54 -11.17 4.01 12.45
N SER A 55 -11.27 4.62 11.27
CA SER A 55 -12.53 5.16 10.77
C SER A 55 -13.44 4.09 10.16
N ARG A 56 -12.90 2.92 9.76
CA ARG A 56 -13.66 1.85 9.11
C ARG A 56 -14.76 1.27 9.99
N ASP A 57 -14.59 1.30 11.32
CA ASP A 57 -15.64 0.89 12.27
C ASP A 57 -16.93 1.72 12.15
N ARG A 58 -16.85 2.91 11.56
CA ARG A 58 -17.96 3.85 11.40
C ARG A 58 -18.53 3.88 10.00
N ARG A 59 -17.93 3.17 9.04
CA ARG A 59 -18.35 3.23 7.63
C ARG A 59 -18.16 1.91 6.91
N THR A 60 -19.23 1.40 6.28
CA THR A 60 -19.16 0.19 5.45
C THR A 60 -18.40 0.46 4.13
N PRO A 61 -17.89 -0.59 3.46
CA PRO A 61 -17.31 -0.45 2.12
C PRO A 61 -18.28 0.18 1.11
N ALA A 62 -19.57 -0.17 1.17
CA ALA A 62 -20.59 0.40 0.29
C ALA A 62 -20.77 1.91 0.51
N GLN A 63 -20.74 2.36 1.78
CA GLN A 63 -20.74 3.79 2.10
C GLN A 63 -19.47 4.49 1.59
N ALA A 64 -18.30 3.81 1.56
CA ALA A 64 -17.08 4.35 0.93
C ALA A 64 -17.34 4.71 -0.51
N VAL A 65 -17.82 3.71 -1.26
CA VAL A 65 -18.03 3.79 -2.69
C VAL A 65 -19.07 4.86 -2.99
N ALA A 66 -20.15 4.92 -2.22
CA ALA A 66 -21.18 5.95 -2.34
C ALA A 66 -20.62 7.37 -2.13
N THR A 67 -19.80 7.58 -1.10
CA THR A 67 -19.16 8.88 -0.86
C THR A 67 -18.20 9.25 -2.00
N LEU A 68 -17.35 8.33 -2.44
CA LEU A 68 -16.42 8.58 -3.54
C LEU A 68 -17.14 8.86 -4.87
N GLN A 69 -18.25 8.16 -5.13
CA GLN A 69 -19.11 8.42 -6.28
C GLN A 69 -19.75 9.80 -6.20
N ALA A 70 -20.25 10.19 -5.03
CA ALA A 70 -20.84 11.51 -4.81
C ALA A 70 -19.82 12.65 -4.96
N LEU A 71 -18.55 12.39 -4.67
CA LEU A 71 -17.43 13.31 -4.91
C LEU A 71 -16.97 13.34 -6.37
N GLY A 72 -17.51 12.48 -7.25
CA GLY A 72 -17.13 12.41 -8.66
C GLY A 72 -15.74 11.81 -8.90
N LEU A 73 -15.18 11.05 -7.95
CA LEU A 73 -13.79 10.59 -7.99
C LEU A 73 -13.58 9.33 -8.84
N ALA A 74 -14.63 8.73 -9.40
CA ALA A 74 -14.53 7.47 -10.16
C ALA A 74 -13.52 7.55 -11.32
N GLY A 75 -13.56 8.63 -12.10
CA GLY A 75 -12.62 8.83 -13.22
C GLY A 75 -11.18 9.06 -12.78
N GLU A 76 -10.97 9.83 -11.71
CA GLU A 76 -9.63 10.06 -11.15
C GLU A 76 -9.04 8.76 -10.58
N MET A 77 -9.84 8.02 -9.81
CA MET A 77 -9.45 6.71 -9.26
C MET A 77 -9.04 5.74 -10.36
N ARG A 78 -9.83 5.67 -11.43
CA ARG A 78 -9.55 4.83 -12.60
C ARG A 78 -8.27 5.26 -13.30
N ALA A 79 -8.10 6.55 -13.56
CA ALA A 79 -6.92 7.09 -14.22
C ALA A 79 -5.64 6.83 -13.41
N GLN A 80 -5.65 7.11 -12.10
CA GLN A 80 -4.51 6.85 -11.23
C GLN A 80 -4.20 5.35 -11.12
N ALA A 81 -5.21 4.48 -11.01
CA ALA A 81 -4.98 3.04 -11.00
C ALA A 81 -4.32 2.55 -12.29
N LEU A 82 -4.72 3.11 -13.46
CA LEU A 82 -4.09 2.82 -14.75
C LEU A 82 -2.67 3.38 -14.86
N LEU A 83 -2.29 4.42 -14.12
CA LEU A 83 -0.89 4.85 -14.07
C LEU A 83 -0.02 3.88 -13.27
N LEU A 84 -0.58 3.30 -12.21
CA LEU A 84 0.14 2.40 -11.30
C LEU A 84 0.29 0.99 -11.83
N LEU A 85 -0.79 0.43 -12.39
CA LEU A 85 -0.80 -0.97 -12.80
C LEU A 85 0.18 -1.23 -13.95
N PRO A 86 0.91 -2.36 -13.94
CA PRO A 86 1.75 -2.75 -15.07
C PRO A 86 0.90 -2.95 -16.34
N ALA A 87 1.50 -2.73 -17.51
CA ALA A 87 0.80 -2.80 -18.80
C ALA A 87 0.11 -4.15 -19.04
N GLN A 88 0.72 -5.23 -18.55
CA GLN A 88 0.27 -6.61 -18.64
C GLN A 88 -0.71 -7.03 -17.52
N ALA A 89 -1.12 -6.13 -16.62
CA ALA A 89 -2.07 -6.46 -15.58
C ALA A 89 -3.43 -6.87 -16.20
N PRO A 90 -4.00 -8.03 -15.85
CA PRO A 90 -5.23 -8.53 -16.47
C PRO A 90 -6.44 -7.63 -16.20
N SER A 91 -6.47 -6.92 -15.08
CA SER A 91 -7.51 -5.96 -14.72
C SER A 91 -7.47 -4.66 -15.53
N ARG A 92 -6.34 -4.36 -16.21
CA ARG A 92 -6.10 -3.05 -16.83
C ARG A 92 -7.07 -2.75 -17.98
N ALA A 93 -7.32 -3.70 -18.88
CA ALA A 93 -8.20 -3.49 -20.02
C ALA A 93 -9.66 -3.24 -19.58
N ALA A 94 -10.15 -4.06 -18.66
CA ALA A 94 -11.49 -3.91 -18.09
C ALA A 94 -11.65 -2.60 -17.30
N LEU A 95 -10.58 -2.15 -16.64
CA LEU A 95 -10.56 -0.89 -15.93
C LEU A 95 -10.52 0.31 -16.89
N ALA A 96 -9.73 0.24 -17.97
CA ALA A 96 -9.67 1.31 -18.97
C ALA A 96 -11.01 1.57 -19.67
N ALA A 97 -11.79 0.51 -19.92
CA ALA A 97 -13.10 0.59 -20.56
C ALA A 97 -14.26 0.89 -19.60
N ALA A 98 -14.01 1.00 -18.29
CA ALA A 98 -15.07 1.26 -17.31
C ALA A 98 -15.62 2.69 -17.42
N ALA A 99 -16.94 2.82 -17.28
CA ALA A 99 -17.57 4.12 -17.07
C ALA A 99 -17.21 4.68 -15.69
N ASP A 100 -17.25 6.00 -15.52
CA ASP A 100 -16.89 6.67 -14.26
C ASP A 100 -18.02 6.57 -13.23
N ASP A 101 -18.26 5.35 -12.76
CA ASP A 101 -19.31 4.99 -11.82
C ASP A 101 -18.79 4.22 -10.59
N ALA A 102 -19.73 3.79 -9.73
CA ALA A 102 -19.43 3.02 -8.53
C ALA A 102 -18.67 1.71 -8.84
N GLN A 103 -18.89 1.11 -10.02
CA GLN A 103 -18.17 -0.08 -10.44
C GLN A 103 -16.72 0.25 -10.80
N ALA A 104 -16.44 1.38 -11.43
CA ALA A 104 -15.05 1.82 -11.63
C ALA A 104 -14.31 2.02 -10.31
N ILE A 105 -14.95 2.60 -9.29
CA ILE A 105 -14.36 2.77 -7.95
C ILE A 105 -13.99 1.40 -7.36
N MET A 106 -14.95 0.47 -7.32
CA MET A 106 -14.73 -0.88 -6.79
C MET A 106 -13.64 -1.62 -7.55
N ARG A 107 -13.66 -1.59 -8.89
CA ARG A 107 -12.66 -2.23 -9.74
C ARG A 107 -11.28 -1.64 -9.54
N SER A 108 -11.17 -0.33 -9.37
CA SER A 108 -9.87 0.33 -9.15
C SER A 108 -9.26 -0.11 -7.83
N PHE A 109 -10.05 -0.12 -6.75
CA PHE A 109 -9.58 -0.64 -5.46
C PHE A 109 -9.18 -2.12 -5.54
N GLN A 110 -10.00 -2.96 -6.18
CA GLN A 110 -9.70 -4.38 -6.35
C GLN A 110 -8.43 -4.61 -7.19
N ALA A 111 -8.26 -3.85 -8.26
CA ALA A 111 -7.11 -3.97 -9.15
C ALA A 111 -5.81 -3.58 -8.43
N ILE A 112 -5.80 -2.50 -7.64
CA ILE A 112 -4.63 -2.06 -6.88
C ILE A 112 -4.37 -2.97 -5.68
N SER A 113 -5.42 -3.39 -4.95
CA SER A 113 -5.25 -4.26 -3.77
C SER A 113 -4.85 -5.69 -4.13
N GLY A 114 -5.21 -6.16 -5.32
CA GLY A 114 -4.80 -7.46 -5.87
C GLY A 114 -3.48 -7.41 -6.62
N TRP A 115 -2.86 -6.23 -6.77
CA TRP A 115 -1.53 -6.09 -7.36
C TRP A 115 -0.47 -6.30 -6.28
N GLU A 116 0.50 -7.19 -6.55
CA GLU A 116 1.62 -7.50 -5.65
C GLU A 116 2.95 -6.95 -6.21
N PRO A 117 3.21 -5.64 -6.09
CA PRO A 117 4.46 -5.04 -6.55
C PRO A 117 5.65 -5.55 -5.74
N THR A 118 6.78 -5.76 -6.43
CA THR A 118 8.02 -6.22 -5.81
C THR A 118 8.98 -5.08 -5.46
N ARG A 119 8.86 -3.93 -6.13
CA ARG A 119 9.71 -2.76 -5.85
C ARG A 119 9.14 -1.95 -4.69
N PRO A 120 9.99 -1.45 -3.77
CA PRO A 120 9.55 -0.65 -2.62
C PRO A 120 8.68 0.55 -3.01
N ILE A 121 9.09 1.33 -4.02
CA ILE A 121 8.31 2.48 -4.47
C ILE A 121 6.92 2.11 -5.00
N GLU A 122 6.80 0.97 -5.68
CA GLU A 122 5.53 0.50 -6.23
C GLU A 122 4.58 0.01 -5.12
N GLN A 123 5.13 -0.65 -4.09
CA GLN A 123 4.37 -0.99 -2.87
C GLN A 123 3.86 0.26 -2.16
N ALA A 124 4.72 1.26 -1.96
CA ALA A 124 4.33 2.53 -1.34
C ALA A 124 3.27 3.27 -2.16
N ARG A 125 3.40 3.29 -3.50
CA ARG A 125 2.39 3.88 -4.41
C ARG A 125 1.04 3.19 -4.31
N ALA A 126 1.02 1.85 -4.27
CA ALA A 126 -0.23 1.09 -4.14
C ALA A 126 -0.92 1.37 -2.80
N LEU A 127 -0.16 1.39 -1.69
CA LEU A 127 -0.68 1.74 -0.37
C LEU A 127 -1.18 3.19 -0.32
N ALA A 128 -0.39 4.13 -0.84
CA ALA A 128 -0.76 5.53 -0.89
C ALA A 128 -2.03 5.75 -1.71
N TYR A 129 -2.18 5.09 -2.86
CA TYR A 129 -3.41 5.11 -3.64
C TYR A 129 -4.63 4.72 -2.81
N VAL A 130 -4.56 3.57 -2.12
CA VAL A 130 -5.70 3.06 -1.34
C VAL A 130 -6.06 4.04 -0.23
N TYR A 131 -5.09 4.45 0.58
CA TYR A 131 -5.36 5.31 1.73
C TYR A 131 -5.67 6.75 1.35
N HIS A 132 -5.18 7.24 0.21
CA HIS A 132 -5.57 8.55 -0.31
C HIS A 132 -7.08 8.60 -0.58
N PHE A 133 -7.60 7.65 -1.36
CA PHE A 133 -9.02 7.63 -1.69
C PHE A 133 -9.88 7.23 -0.50
N GLU A 134 -9.46 6.29 0.33
CA GLU A 134 -10.23 5.98 1.54
C GLU A 134 -10.32 7.17 2.51
N ALA A 135 -9.28 8.00 2.59
CA ALA A 135 -9.32 9.24 3.37
C ALA A 135 -10.36 10.23 2.84
N GLN A 136 -10.49 10.39 1.51
CA GLN A 136 -11.56 11.20 0.90
C GLN A 136 -12.95 10.68 1.31
N ALA A 137 -13.10 9.35 1.35
CA ALA A 137 -14.33 8.70 1.77
C ALA A 137 -14.65 8.87 3.28
N THR A 138 -13.76 9.45 4.08
CA THR A 138 -14.03 9.77 5.49
C THR A 138 -14.72 11.13 5.69
N ALA A 139 -14.98 11.88 4.61
CA ALA A 139 -15.59 13.21 4.66
C ALA A 139 -14.84 14.18 5.61
N GLY A 140 -13.50 14.12 5.60
CA GLY A 140 -12.63 15.02 6.36
C GLY A 140 -12.22 14.52 7.75
N ALA A 141 -12.66 13.35 8.20
CA ALA A 141 -12.21 12.78 9.48
C ALA A 141 -10.74 12.34 9.44
N CYS A 142 -10.24 11.93 8.28
CA CYS A 142 -8.83 11.64 8.02
C CYS A 142 -8.35 12.52 6.87
N LEU A 143 -7.27 13.26 7.12
CA LEU A 143 -6.67 14.16 6.13
C LEU A 143 -5.23 13.72 5.84
N PRO A 144 -4.84 13.61 4.57
CA PRO A 144 -3.44 13.38 4.21
C PRO A 144 -2.60 14.60 4.62
N SER A 145 -1.38 14.35 5.11
CA SER A 145 -0.43 15.42 5.43
C SER A 145 0.15 16.06 4.16
N ALA A 146 0.79 17.22 4.30
CA ALA A 146 1.52 17.86 3.20
C ALA A 146 2.64 16.94 2.65
N ASP A 147 3.38 16.27 3.54
CA ASP A 147 4.41 15.29 3.15
C ASP A 147 3.81 14.10 2.38
N PHE A 148 2.62 13.63 2.75
CA PHE A 148 1.92 12.60 1.99
C PHE A 148 1.63 13.09 0.57
N LEU A 149 0.97 14.25 0.44
CA LEU A 149 0.53 14.76 -0.86
C LEU A 149 1.69 15.08 -1.80
N SER A 150 2.73 15.74 -1.29
CA SER A 150 3.91 16.11 -2.07
C SER A 150 4.65 14.89 -2.58
N ASN A 151 4.93 13.91 -1.69
CA ASN A 151 5.67 12.71 -2.08
C ASN A 151 4.81 11.75 -2.89
N TYR A 152 3.49 11.69 -2.68
CA TYR A 152 2.59 10.91 -3.53
C TYR A 152 2.57 11.46 -4.96
N HIS A 153 2.45 12.78 -5.13
CA HIS A 153 2.49 13.40 -6.45
C HIS A 153 3.84 13.16 -7.15
N LYS A 154 4.95 13.37 -6.43
CA LYS A 154 6.29 13.08 -6.97
C LYS A 154 6.45 11.59 -7.30
N ALA A 155 5.88 10.70 -6.49
CA ALA A 155 5.89 9.28 -6.78
C ALA A 155 5.04 8.95 -8.01
N LEU A 156 4.04 9.75 -8.41
CA LEU A 156 3.23 9.48 -9.61
C LEU A 156 3.82 10.02 -10.91
N SER A 157 4.76 10.98 -10.85
CA SER A 157 5.48 11.54 -12.01
C SER A 157 6.59 10.62 -12.52
#